data_AF-A0A414Z849-F1
#
_entry.id   AF-A0A414Z849-F1
#
_cell.length_a   1.000
_cell.length_b   1.000
_cell.length_c   1.000
_cell.angle_alpha   90.00
_cell.angle_beta   90.00
_cell.angle_gamma   90.00
#
_symmetry.space_group_name_H-M   'P 1'
#
loop_
_entity.id
_entity.type
_entity.pdbx_description
1 polymer ?
#
loop_
_entity_poly.entity_id
_entity_poly.type
_entity_poly.pdbx_seq_one_letter_code
_entity_poly.pdbx_strand_id
1 'polypeptide(L)'
;MRKKSDKILSLVEALPDGEWAVRWDFMPERDEEGNETGNYSYEEEVLYHIPQLDEVKGMITAWHNKQVDGSILQGCRWNDIPVWLSMENQFNYKSVFDLAAMTEPQVQAWDAANPDKAGKDYIVQTVTGVDGESFEMPVSTGRPKSVLPVQFKFGTDDEPVYHTFTTLDELAEFYTYTMAYIQGCYTAGWARKDAFDYSVYEEAIAAL
;
A
#
# COMPACT_ATOMS: atom_id res chain seq x y z
N MET A 1 3.64 2.43 24.73
CA MET A 1 4.96 2.63 25.38
C MET A 1 4.79 2.79 26.88
N ARG A 2 5.03 1.72 27.65
CA ARG A 2 5.37 1.84 29.07
C ARG A 2 6.89 1.88 29.17
N LYS A 3 7.45 2.77 30.00
CA LYS A 3 8.89 2.88 30.25
C LYS A 3 9.21 2.36 31.66
N LYS A 4 10.24 1.53 31.74
CA LYS A 4 10.99 1.07 32.92
C LYS A 4 10.40 -0.09 33.74
N SER A 5 11.26 -1.05 34.04
CA SER A 5 11.31 -1.81 35.30
C SER A 5 12.79 -2.13 35.58
N ASP A 6 13.28 -1.89 36.81
CA ASP A 6 14.64 -2.24 37.26
C ASP A 6 14.83 -3.77 37.45
N LYS A 7 13.84 -4.58 37.08
CA LYS A 7 13.97 -6.04 37.02
C LYS A 7 14.57 -6.46 35.69
N ILE A 8 15.19 -7.64 35.68
CA ILE A 8 15.39 -8.42 34.44
C ILE A 8 14.05 -8.40 33.70
N LEU A 9 13.98 -7.70 32.56
CA LEU A 9 12.77 -7.61 31.75
C LEU A 9 12.36 -9.03 31.38
N SER A 10 11.23 -9.50 31.90
CA SER A 10 10.71 -10.80 31.55
C SER A 10 9.81 -10.68 30.33
N LEU A 11 10.03 -11.58 29.37
CA LEU A 11 9.20 -11.72 28.16
C LEU A 11 7.75 -12.07 28.53
N VAL A 12 7.58 -12.80 29.63
CA VAL A 12 6.29 -13.14 30.22
C VAL A 12 6.33 -12.83 31.71
N GLU A 13 5.35 -12.11 32.24
CA GLU A 13 5.29 -11.72 33.66
C GLU A 13 3.88 -11.89 34.23
N ALA A 14 3.76 -12.56 35.37
CA ALA A 14 2.54 -12.52 36.17
C ALA A 14 2.40 -11.13 36.81
N LEU A 15 1.26 -10.48 36.59
CA LEU A 15 0.93 -9.17 37.14
C LEU A 15 0.16 -9.32 38.48
N PRO A 16 0.15 -8.28 39.33
CA PRO A 16 -0.45 -8.35 40.67
C PRO A 16 -1.94 -8.74 40.70
N ASP A 17 -2.68 -8.40 39.66
CA ASP A 17 -4.14 -8.57 39.59
C ASP A 17 -4.56 -9.92 38.92
N GLY A 18 -3.61 -10.85 38.77
CA GLY A 18 -3.85 -12.17 38.16
C GLY A 18 -3.80 -12.15 36.63
N GLU A 19 -3.40 -11.02 36.04
CA GLU A 19 -3.13 -10.83 34.62
C GLU A 19 -1.70 -11.26 34.26
N TRP A 20 -1.41 -11.33 32.97
CA TRP A 20 -0.12 -11.74 32.42
C TRP A 20 0.35 -10.78 31.34
N ALA A 21 1.50 -10.14 31.52
CA ALA A 21 2.12 -9.33 30.47
C ALA A 21 2.97 -10.22 29.56
N VAL A 22 2.80 -10.06 28.25
CA VAL A 22 3.68 -10.63 27.21
C VAL A 22 4.32 -9.48 26.48
N ARG A 23 5.65 -9.47 26.36
CA ARG A 23 6.42 -8.36 25.78
C ARG A 23 7.29 -8.82 24.63
N TRP A 24 7.33 -8.03 23.56
CA TRP A 24 8.15 -8.29 22.37
C TRP A 24 8.72 -6.99 21.77
N ASP A 25 9.51 -7.11 20.71
CA ASP A 25 10.10 -5.98 19.99
C ASP A 25 10.94 -5.04 20.87
N PHE A 26 11.87 -5.62 21.64
CA PHE A 26 12.77 -4.85 22.50
C PHE A 26 13.77 -4.05 21.68
N MET A 27 13.67 -2.72 21.74
CA MET A 27 14.58 -1.78 21.08
C MET A 27 15.31 -0.95 22.13
N PRO A 28 16.67 -0.90 22.11
CA PRO A 28 17.41 -0.06 23.04
C PRO A 28 17.14 1.43 22.74
N GLU A 29 16.78 2.20 23.77
CA GLU A 29 16.69 3.65 23.67
C GLU A 29 18.10 4.23 23.57
N ARG A 30 18.26 5.17 22.64
CA ARG A 30 19.52 5.87 22.40
C ARG A 30 19.41 7.33 22.80
N ASP A 31 20.48 7.90 23.35
CA ASP A 31 20.58 9.33 23.63
C ASP A 31 20.77 10.16 22.35
N GLU A 32 20.88 11.49 22.50
CA GLU A 32 21.07 12.42 21.37
C GLU A 32 22.37 12.15 20.58
N GLU A 33 23.34 11.47 21.20
CA GLU A 33 24.63 11.11 20.63
C GLU A 33 24.62 9.70 20.01
N GLY A 34 23.50 8.98 20.12
CA GLY A 34 23.30 7.63 19.57
C GLY A 34 23.76 6.50 20.49
N ASN A 35 24.22 6.80 21.71
CA ASN A 35 24.67 5.80 22.68
C ASN A 35 23.47 5.13 23.35
N GLU A 36 23.58 3.83 23.62
CA GLU A 36 22.54 3.10 24.32
C GLU A 36 22.45 3.58 25.77
N THR A 37 21.26 4.00 26.17
CA THR A 37 20.99 4.51 27.52
C THR A 37 20.81 3.41 28.55
N GLY A 38 20.77 2.14 28.10
CA GLY A 38 20.36 0.98 28.91
C GLY A 38 18.85 0.87 29.10
N ASN A 39 18.05 1.83 28.60
CA ASN A 39 16.60 1.69 28.54
C ASN A 39 16.18 0.96 27.27
N TYR A 40 15.02 0.31 27.31
CA TYR A 40 14.43 -0.37 26.16
C TYR A 40 12.97 0.07 26.00
N SER A 41 12.54 0.29 24.76
CA SER A 41 11.13 0.25 24.39
C SER A 41 10.75 -1.16 23.98
N TYR A 42 9.50 -1.53 24.19
CA TYR A 42 8.93 -2.80 23.81
C TYR A 42 7.43 -2.65 23.56
N GLU A 43 6.87 -3.64 22.88
CA GLU A 43 5.44 -3.84 22.76
C GLU A 43 4.96 -4.78 23.86
N GLU A 44 3.74 -4.58 24.35
CA GLU A 44 3.16 -5.33 25.47
C GLU A 44 1.69 -5.61 25.21
N GLU A 45 1.27 -6.86 25.42
CA GLU A 45 -0.14 -7.25 25.54
C GLU A 45 -0.36 -7.83 26.94
N VAL A 46 -1.55 -7.57 27.50
CA VAL A 46 -1.98 -8.12 28.78
C VAL A 46 -3.04 -9.19 28.55
N LEU A 47 -2.78 -10.40 29.03
CA LEU A 47 -3.66 -11.55 28.98
C LEU A 47 -4.28 -11.81 30.36
N TYR A 48 -5.52 -12.29 30.39
CA TYR A 48 -6.26 -12.60 31.63
C TYR A 48 -6.18 -14.08 32.01
N HIS A 49 -5.23 -14.80 31.40
CA HIS A 49 -4.96 -16.22 31.59
C HIS A 49 -3.47 -16.49 31.36
N ILE A 50 -2.99 -17.64 31.84
CA ILE A 50 -1.60 -18.06 31.68
C ILE A 50 -1.29 -18.18 30.17
N PRO A 51 -0.32 -17.42 29.62
CA PRO A 51 -0.05 -17.38 28.19
C PRO A 51 0.33 -18.75 27.64
N GLN A 52 -0.21 -19.11 26.49
CA GLN A 52 0.17 -20.32 25.77
C GLN A 52 1.07 -19.98 24.58
N LEU A 53 2.02 -20.87 24.25
CA LEU A 53 3.02 -20.59 23.21
C LEU A 53 2.39 -20.26 21.84
N ASP A 54 1.36 -21.00 21.44
CA ASP A 54 0.68 -20.78 20.15
C ASP A 54 -0.05 -19.43 20.10
N GLU A 55 -0.62 -18.98 21.23
CA GLU A 55 -1.27 -17.67 21.34
C GLU A 55 -0.24 -16.55 21.25
N VAL A 56 0.88 -16.66 21.97
CA VAL A 56 1.99 -15.69 21.90
C VAL A 56 2.55 -15.59 20.49
N LYS A 57 2.78 -16.73 19.81
CA LYS A 57 3.21 -16.76 18.40
C LYS A 57 2.21 -16.06 17.48
N GLY A 58 0.92 -16.36 17.64
CA GLY A 58 -0.15 -15.78 16.83
C GLY A 58 -0.22 -14.25 16.98
N MET A 59 -0.16 -13.76 18.22
CA MET A 59 -0.20 -12.34 18.54
C MET A 59 1.00 -11.57 17.99
N ILE A 60 2.22 -12.05 18.23
CA ILE A 60 3.45 -11.40 17.75
C ILE A 60 3.50 -11.42 16.21
N THR A 61 3.10 -12.53 15.58
CA THR A 61 3.00 -12.62 14.12
C THR A 61 1.98 -11.62 13.57
N ALA A 62 0.81 -11.50 14.21
CA ALA A 62 -0.22 -10.55 13.82
C ALA A 62 0.29 -9.10 13.95
N TRP A 63 1.02 -8.78 15.02
CA TRP A 63 1.66 -7.47 15.18
C TRP A 63 2.66 -7.19 14.04
N HIS A 64 3.55 -8.13 13.70
CA HIS A 64 4.49 -7.95 12.58
C HIS A 64 3.78 -7.73 11.24
N ASN A 65 2.71 -8.48 10.96
CA ASN A 65 1.92 -8.28 9.74
C ASN A 65 1.31 -6.87 9.72
N LYS A 66 0.78 -6.39 10.85
CA LYS A 66 0.25 -5.02 10.97
C LYS A 66 1.31 -3.95 10.73
N GLN A 67 2.56 -4.18 11.14
CA GLN A 67 3.68 -3.26 10.83
C GLN A 67 3.98 -3.20 9.33
N VAL A 68 3.91 -4.35 8.63
CA VAL A 68 4.05 -4.41 7.18
C VAL A 68 2.91 -3.67 6.49
N ASP A 69 1.67 -3.94 6.89
CA ASP A 69 0.48 -3.29 6.34
C ASP A 69 0.54 -1.76 6.55
N GLY A 70 0.95 -1.32 7.74
CA GLY A 70 1.16 0.10 8.04
C GLY A 70 2.26 0.73 7.18
N SER A 71 3.35 0.00 6.91
CA SER A 71 4.42 0.48 6.02
C SER A 71 3.92 0.63 4.59
N ILE A 72 3.18 -0.35 4.08
CA ILE A 72 2.55 -0.29 2.75
C ILE A 72 1.62 0.92 2.67
N LEU A 73 0.73 1.06 3.64
CA LEU A 73 -0.34 2.05 3.64
C LEU A 73 0.16 3.49 3.48
N GLN A 74 1.22 3.87 4.21
CA GLN A 74 1.63 5.27 4.33
C GLN A 74 3.09 5.57 3.94
N GLY A 75 3.93 4.55 3.71
CA GLY A 75 5.36 4.73 3.54
C GLY A 75 5.82 4.95 2.10
N CYS A 76 4.93 4.80 1.11
CA CYS A 76 5.26 4.98 -0.30
C CYS A 76 5.29 6.46 -0.70
N ARG A 77 6.26 6.86 -1.52
CA ARG A 77 6.35 8.21 -2.10
C ARG A 77 6.65 8.15 -3.59
N TRP A 78 5.83 8.81 -4.41
CA TRP A 78 6.06 8.96 -5.84
C TRP A 78 6.43 10.41 -6.15
N ASN A 79 7.63 10.66 -6.69
CA ASN A 79 8.16 12.01 -6.90
C ASN A 79 8.03 12.89 -5.64
N ASP A 80 8.44 12.34 -4.49
CA ASP A 80 8.31 12.93 -3.15
C ASP A 80 6.88 13.13 -2.61
N ILE A 81 5.85 12.85 -3.41
CA ILE A 81 4.45 12.93 -2.99
C ILE A 81 4.05 11.65 -2.24
N PRO A 82 3.52 11.73 -1.01
CA PRO A 82 2.99 10.56 -0.31
C PRO A 82 1.90 9.86 -1.11
N VAL A 83 1.98 8.53 -1.24
CA VAL A 83 0.97 7.71 -1.91
C VAL A 83 0.34 6.78 -0.88
N TRP A 84 -0.96 6.99 -0.63
CA TRP A 84 -1.72 6.12 0.27
C TRP A 84 -2.08 4.81 -0.42
N LEU A 85 -1.42 3.71 -0.06
CA LEU A 85 -1.62 2.39 -0.68
C LEU A 85 -2.63 1.54 0.10
N SER A 86 -3.83 2.06 0.33
CA SER A 86 -4.95 1.25 0.81
C SER A 86 -5.25 0.10 -0.17
N MET A 87 -5.89 -0.97 0.28
CA MET A 87 -6.31 -2.06 -0.62
C MET A 87 -7.20 -1.56 -1.77
N GLU A 88 -8.08 -0.60 -1.49
CA GLU A 88 -8.92 0.05 -2.50
C GLU A 88 -8.08 0.80 -3.54
N ASN A 89 -7.11 1.61 -3.10
CA ASN A 89 -6.23 2.33 -4.01
C ASN A 89 -5.36 1.38 -4.84
N GLN A 90 -4.80 0.33 -4.22
CA GLN A 90 -4.05 -0.69 -4.95
C GLN A 90 -4.88 -1.34 -6.05
N PHE A 91 -6.15 -1.70 -5.75
CA PHE A 91 -7.07 -2.24 -6.74
C PHE A 91 -7.40 -1.24 -7.86
N ASN A 92 -7.66 0.02 -7.51
CA ASN A 92 -7.95 1.07 -8.47
C ASN A 92 -6.78 1.32 -9.42
N TYR A 93 -5.56 1.45 -8.88
CA TYR A 93 -4.35 1.66 -9.68
C TYR A 93 -4.11 0.49 -10.64
N LYS A 94 -4.26 -0.74 -10.15
CA LYS A 94 -4.12 -1.93 -10.98
C LYS A 94 -5.15 -1.96 -12.10
N SER A 95 -6.43 -1.74 -11.76
CA SER A 95 -7.52 -1.86 -12.73
C SER A 95 -7.40 -0.84 -13.85
N VAL A 96 -7.03 0.40 -13.52
CA VAL A 96 -6.79 1.46 -14.49
C VAL A 96 -5.55 1.16 -15.33
N PHE A 97 -4.45 0.72 -14.70
CA PHE A 97 -3.24 0.34 -15.43
C PHE A 97 -3.50 -0.82 -16.42
N ASP A 98 -4.13 -1.90 -15.98
CA ASP A 98 -4.47 -3.04 -16.84
C ASP A 98 -5.33 -2.60 -18.04
N LEU A 99 -6.34 -1.74 -17.79
CA LEU A 99 -7.23 -1.25 -18.83
C LEU A 99 -6.51 -0.33 -19.81
N ALA A 100 -5.64 0.57 -19.32
CA ALA A 100 -4.82 1.44 -20.16
C ALA A 100 -3.83 0.61 -21.00
N ALA A 101 -3.13 -0.34 -20.40
CA ALA A 101 -2.20 -1.22 -21.10
C ALA A 101 -2.89 -2.03 -22.22
N MET A 102 -4.15 -2.41 -22.03
CA MET A 102 -4.94 -3.11 -23.04
C MET A 102 -5.45 -2.20 -24.17
N THR A 103 -5.80 -0.95 -23.85
CA THR A 103 -6.53 -0.05 -24.78
C THR A 103 -5.65 0.98 -25.48
N GLU A 104 -4.67 1.57 -24.79
CA GLU A 104 -3.87 2.67 -25.32
C GLU A 104 -3.06 2.31 -26.57
N PRO A 105 -2.44 1.11 -26.70
CA PRO A 105 -1.76 0.75 -27.95
C PRO A 105 -2.71 0.72 -29.16
N GLN A 106 -3.96 0.31 -28.95
CA GLN A 106 -4.98 0.27 -30.01
C GLN A 106 -5.44 1.68 -30.39
N VAL A 107 -5.62 2.54 -29.38
CA VAL A 107 -5.95 3.96 -29.57
C VAL A 107 -4.85 4.65 -30.38
N GLN A 108 -3.59 4.49 -29.98
CA GLN A 108 -2.43 5.11 -30.65
C GLN A 108 -2.28 4.60 -32.08
N ALA A 109 -2.43 3.30 -32.32
CA ALA A 109 -2.38 2.73 -33.67
C ALA A 109 -3.52 3.27 -34.55
N TRP A 110 -4.73 3.40 -34.00
CA TRP A 110 -5.87 3.95 -34.71
C TRP A 110 -5.67 5.44 -35.04
N ASP A 111 -5.19 6.23 -34.08
CA ASP A 111 -4.91 7.66 -34.26
C ASP A 111 -3.82 7.89 -35.32
N ALA A 112 -2.75 7.07 -35.31
CA ALA A 112 -1.69 7.13 -36.31
C ALA A 112 -2.20 6.76 -37.73
N ALA A 113 -3.14 5.82 -37.83
CA ALA A 113 -3.75 5.42 -39.09
C ALA A 113 -4.83 6.41 -39.59
N ASN A 114 -5.41 7.22 -38.70
CA ASN A 114 -6.50 8.16 -38.99
C ASN A 114 -6.18 9.58 -38.49
N PRO A 115 -5.11 10.23 -39.00
CA PRO A 115 -4.61 11.48 -38.43
C PRO A 115 -5.61 12.65 -38.48
N ASP A 116 -6.55 12.64 -39.42
CA ASP A 116 -7.62 13.64 -39.55
C ASP A 116 -8.71 13.51 -38.47
N LYS A 117 -8.83 12.30 -37.88
CA LYS A 117 -9.81 11.94 -36.86
C LYS A 117 -9.19 11.68 -35.49
N ALA A 118 -7.87 11.76 -35.36
CA ALA A 118 -7.17 11.50 -34.12
C ALA A 118 -7.73 12.34 -32.97
N GLY A 119 -7.94 11.69 -31.82
CA GLY A 119 -8.53 12.32 -30.63
C GLY A 119 -10.01 12.70 -30.74
N LYS A 120 -10.71 12.35 -31.84
CA LYS A 120 -12.13 12.64 -32.02
C LYS A 120 -12.96 11.35 -31.95
N ASP A 121 -13.88 11.30 -31.00
CA ASP A 121 -14.87 10.22 -30.90
C ASP A 121 -15.96 10.30 -31.97
N TYR A 122 -16.26 11.52 -32.41
CA TYR A 122 -17.27 11.82 -33.41
C TYR A 122 -16.72 12.83 -34.41
N ILE A 123 -17.15 12.70 -35.66
CA ILE A 123 -16.98 13.72 -36.70
C ILE A 123 -18.35 14.15 -37.20
N VAL A 124 -18.43 15.35 -37.74
CA VAL A 124 -19.65 15.83 -38.41
C VAL A 124 -19.62 15.35 -39.86
N GLN A 125 -20.69 14.70 -40.29
CA GLN A 125 -20.92 14.32 -41.67
C GLN A 125 -22.19 14.99 -42.19
N THR A 126 -22.12 15.56 -43.39
CA THR A 126 -23.31 16.05 -44.09
C THR A 126 -24.07 14.86 -44.68
N VAL A 127 -25.34 14.74 -44.30
CA VAL A 127 -26.26 13.72 -44.79
C VAL A 127 -27.36 14.42 -45.58
N THR A 128 -27.71 13.88 -46.74
CA THR A 128 -28.82 14.39 -47.55
C THR A 128 -30.04 13.50 -47.36
N GLY A 129 -31.14 14.12 -46.92
CA GLY A 129 -32.44 13.50 -46.73
C GLY A 129 -33.11 13.11 -48.05
N VAL A 130 -34.17 12.32 -47.96
CA VAL A 130 -34.95 11.86 -49.11
C VAL A 130 -35.68 12.99 -49.85
N ASP A 131 -35.88 14.12 -49.17
CA ASP A 131 -36.42 15.38 -49.67
C ASP A 131 -35.35 16.28 -50.33
N GLY A 132 -34.08 15.86 -50.29
CA GLY A 132 -32.96 16.63 -50.82
C GLY A 132 -32.39 17.65 -49.83
N GLU A 133 -32.93 17.77 -48.62
CA GLU A 133 -32.37 18.66 -47.60
C GLU A 133 -31.10 18.05 -46.99
N SER A 134 -30.03 18.84 -46.91
CA SER A 134 -28.79 18.43 -46.26
C SER A 134 -28.76 18.90 -44.81
N PHE A 135 -28.36 18.02 -43.91
CA PHE A 135 -28.18 18.33 -42.50
C PHE A 135 -26.90 17.68 -41.96
N GLU A 136 -26.36 18.26 -40.90
CA GLU A 136 -25.13 17.80 -40.26
C GLU A 136 -25.48 16.81 -39.14
N MET A 137 -24.84 15.64 -39.18
CA MET A 137 -24.99 14.62 -38.14
C MET A 137 -23.64 14.25 -37.52
N PRO A 138 -23.56 14.10 -36.18
CA PRO A 138 -22.41 13.48 -35.56
C PRO A 138 -22.40 11.99 -35.87
N VAL A 139 -21.31 11.51 -36.46
CA VAL A 139 -21.08 10.09 -36.76
C VAL A 139 -19.86 9.64 -35.96
N SER A 140 -19.98 8.48 -35.30
CA SER A 140 -18.87 7.87 -34.57
C SER A 140 -17.69 7.64 -35.51
N THR A 141 -16.49 7.96 -35.06
CA THR A 141 -15.28 7.68 -35.82
C THR A 141 -14.90 6.20 -35.79
N GLY A 142 -15.44 5.44 -34.85
CA GLY A 142 -14.98 4.08 -34.55
C GLY A 142 -13.65 4.03 -33.80
N ARG A 143 -13.18 5.17 -33.28
CA ARG A 143 -11.97 5.26 -32.46
C ARG A 143 -12.13 4.39 -31.20
N PRO A 144 -11.14 3.52 -30.87
CA PRO A 144 -11.10 2.83 -29.59
C PRO A 144 -11.15 3.83 -28.42
N LYS A 145 -11.77 3.43 -27.31
CA LYS A 145 -11.83 4.28 -26.12
C LYS A 145 -10.51 4.24 -25.37
N SER A 146 -9.98 5.42 -25.10
CA SER A 146 -8.88 5.64 -24.17
C SER A 146 -9.44 5.83 -22.76
N VAL A 147 -8.66 5.41 -21.77
CA VAL A 147 -8.94 5.72 -20.35
C VAL A 147 -8.05 6.83 -19.81
N LEU A 148 -7.18 7.38 -20.66
CA LEU A 148 -6.34 8.53 -20.37
C LEU A 148 -6.98 9.82 -20.89
N PRO A 149 -6.75 10.96 -20.20
CA PRO A 149 -6.04 11.07 -18.94
C PRO A 149 -6.84 10.52 -17.75
N VAL A 150 -6.14 10.03 -16.73
CA VAL A 150 -6.75 9.56 -15.47
C VAL A 150 -6.14 10.29 -14.29
N GLN A 151 -6.96 10.64 -13.31
CA GLN A 151 -6.52 11.34 -12.10
C GLN A 151 -6.63 10.42 -10.88
N PHE A 152 -5.56 10.36 -10.09
CA PHE A 152 -5.54 9.73 -8.78
C PHE A 152 -5.36 10.77 -7.68
N LYS A 153 -6.01 10.52 -6.55
CA LYS A 153 -5.74 11.24 -5.30
C LYS A 153 -4.58 10.54 -4.59
N PHE A 154 -3.47 11.23 -4.49
CA PHE A 154 -2.36 10.98 -3.56
C PHE A 154 -2.53 11.86 -2.31
N GLY A 155 -1.49 11.91 -1.47
CA GLY A 155 -1.54 12.62 -0.20
C GLY A 155 -2.45 11.94 0.81
N THR A 156 -2.75 12.64 1.90
CA THR A 156 -3.66 12.19 2.96
C THR A 156 -5.07 12.73 2.72
N ASP A 157 -6.01 12.40 3.62
CA ASP A 157 -7.33 13.03 3.59
C ASP A 157 -7.27 14.52 3.96
N ASP A 158 -6.34 14.90 4.84
CA ASP A 158 -6.14 16.29 5.26
C ASP A 158 -5.36 17.13 4.23
N GLU A 159 -4.40 16.50 3.55
CA GLU A 159 -3.56 17.13 2.52
C GLU A 159 -3.61 16.33 1.21
N PRO A 160 -4.74 16.39 0.47
CA PRO A 160 -4.90 15.64 -0.77
C PRO A 160 -4.07 16.26 -1.89
N VAL A 161 -3.39 15.40 -2.66
CA VAL A 161 -2.61 15.81 -3.84
C VAL A 161 -3.14 15.05 -5.06
N TYR A 162 -3.67 15.76 -6.05
CA TYR A 162 -4.23 15.12 -7.24
C TYR A 162 -3.18 15.05 -8.34
N HIS A 163 -2.86 13.84 -8.82
CA HIS A 163 -1.94 13.61 -9.91
C HIS A 163 -2.68 13.07 -11.13
N THR A 164 -2.47 13.69 -12.29
CA THR A 164 -3.10 13.27 -13.55
C THR A 164 -2.07 12.61 -14.45
N PHE A 165 -2.29 11.33 -14.74
CA PHE A 165 -1.51 10.57 -15.72
C PHE A 165 -2.09 10.81 -17.11
N THR A 166 -1.23 11.27 -18.04
CA THR A 166 -1.64 11.59 -19.41
C THR A 166 -1.15 10.58 -20.44
N THR A 167 -0.15 9.76 -20.08
CA THR A 167 0.45 8.74 -20.95
C THR A 167 0.47 7.38 -20.27
N LEU A 168 0.47 6.32 -21.10
CA LEU A 168 0.61 4.95 -20.61
C LEU A 168 1.97 4.75 -19.91
N ASP A 169 3.03 5.36 -20.43
CA ASP A 169 4.39 5.20 -19.91
C ASP A 169 4.50 5.75 -18.48
N GLU A 170 4.01 6.96 -18.22
CA GLU A 170 4.03 7.56 -16.87
C GLU A 170 3.21 6.72 -15.86
N LEU A 171 2.03 6.24 -16.29
CA LEU A 171 1.19 5.37 -15.47
C LEU A 171 1.88 4.02 -15.19
N ALA A 172 2.59 3.46 -16.17
CA ALA A 172 3.32 2.20 -16.04
C ALA A 172 4.50 2.31 -15.08
N GLU A 173 5.25 3.42 -15.14
CA GLU A 173 6.33 3.72 -14.22
C GLU A 173 5.81 3.83 -12.78
N PHE A 174 4.73 4.59 -12.56
CA PHE A 174 4.07 4.69 -11.26
C PHE A 174 3.59 3.34 -10.72
N TYR A 175 2.89 2.57 -11.55
CA TYR A 175 2.35 1.27 -11.12
C TYR A 175 3.49 0.30 -10.76
N THR A 176 4.54 0.23 -11.58
CA THR A 176 5.69 -0.65 -11.33
C THR A 176 6.45 -0.24 -10.08
N TYR A 177 6.62 1.07 -9.86
CA TYR A 177 7.23 1.62 -8.66
C TYR A 177 6.47 1.24 -7.38
N THR A 178 5.15 1.43 -7.36
CA THR A 178 4.32 1.10 -6.19
C THR A 178 4.28 -0.40 -5.92
N MET A 179 4.24 -1.25 -6.95
CA MET A 179 4.34 -2.70 -6.80
C MET A 179 5.69 -3.13 -6.23
N ALA A 180 6.79 -2.54 -6.70
CA ALA A 180 8.12 -2.82 -6.16
C ALA A 180 8.23 -2.42 -4.68
N TYR A 181 7.66 -1.28 -4.30
CA TYR A 181 7.60 -0.83 -2.90
C TYR A 181 6.83 -1.83 -2.02
N ILE A 182 5.63 -2.26 -2.45
CA ILE A 182 4.80 -3.24 -1.74
C ILE A 182 5.56 -4.55 -1.56
N GLN A 183 6.18 -5.07 -2.62
CA GLN A 183 6.93 -6.31 -2.56
C GLN A 183 8.14 -6.19 -1.62
N GLY A 184 8.83 -5.04 -1.63
CA GLY A 184 9.91 -4.74 -0.69
C GLY A 184 9.46 -4.77 0.77
N CYS A 185 8.28 -4.20 1.08
CA CYS A 185 7.70 -4.24 2.42
C CYS A 185 7.43 -5.68 2.88
N TYR A 186 6.84 -6.51 2.01
CA TYR A 186 6.61 -7.92 2.32
C TYR A 186 7.92 -8.69 2.53
N THR A 187 8.90 -8.51 1.65
CA THR A 187 10.21 -9.17 1.77
C THR A 187 10.91 -8.79 3.08
N ALA A 188 10.90 -7.51 3.45
CA ALA A 188 11.45 -7.05 4.73
C ALA A 188 10.65 -7.63 5.92
N GLY A 189 9.32 -7.69 5.81
CA GLY A 189 8.45 -8.29 6.82
C GLY A 189 8.70 -9.78 7.03
N TRP A 190 8.88 -10.55 5.96
CA TRP A 190 9.24 -11.96 6.03
C TRP A 190 10.60 -12.15 6.70
N ALA A 191 11.62 -11.40 6.28
CA ALA A 191 12.94 -11.47 6.89
C ALA A 191 12.92 -11.20 8.41
N ARG A 192 12.12 -10.23 8.87
CA ARG A 192 11.94 -9.96 10.31
C ARG A 192 11.28 -11.11 11.04
N LYS A 193 10.23 -11.72 10.46
CA LYS A 193 9.53 -12.86 11.06
C LYS A 193 10.40 -14.11 11.09
N ASP A 194 11.18 -14.36 10.04
CA ASP A 194 12.09 -15.50 9.96
C ASP A 194 13.25 -15.38 10.96
N ALA A 195 13.67 -14.15 11.27
CA ALA A 195 14.69 -13.86 12.26
C ALA A 195 14.17 -13.82 13.71
N PHE A 196 12.85 -13.85 13.92
CA PHE A 196 12.27 -13.74 15.26
C PHE A 196 12.40 -15.06 16.02
N ASP A 197 13.12 -15.03 17.15
CA ASP A 197 13.32 -16.21 17.98
C ASP A 197 12.13 -16.40 18.93
N TYR A 198 11.35 -17.45 18.71
CA TYR A 198 10.25 -17.83 19.59
C TYR A 198 10.67 -18.76 20.74
N SER A 199 11.88 -19.34 20.70
CA SER A 199 12.33 -20.29 21.72
C SER A 199 12.46 -19.63 23.10
N VAL A 200 12.84 -18.35 23.13
CA VAL A 200 12.90 -17.56 24.37
C VAL A 200 11.55 -17.40 25.05
N TYR A 201 10.44 -17.42 24.30
CA TYR A 201 9.09 -17.39 24.87
C TYR A 201 8.65 -18.78 25.35
N GLU A 202 9.05 -19.83 24.64
CA GLU A 202 8.82 -21.21 25.09
C GLU A 202 9.51 -21.47 26.44
N GLU A 203 10.76 -21.04 26.59
CA GLU A 203 11.51 -21.11 27.85
C GLU A 203 10.85 -20.25 28.95
N ALA A 204 10.45 -19.01 28.63
CA ALA A 204 9.81 -18.11 29.59
C ALA A 204 8.47 -18.67 30.08
N ILE A 205 7.66 -19.29 29.20
CA ILE A 205 6.38 -19.90 29.55
C ILE A 205 6.59 -21.19 30.36
N ALA A 206 7.61 -21.99 30.04
CA ALA A 206 7.93 -23.20 30.79
C ALA A 206 8.43 -22.92 32.22
N ALA A 207 8.88 -21.70 32.50
CA ALA A 207 9.37 -21.25 33.80
C ALA A 207 8.29 -20.64 34.71
N LEU A 208 7.03 -20.57 34.27
CA LEU A 208 5.88 -20.04 35.03
C LEU A 208 5.39 -21.01 36.11
#